data_AF-A0A849H8B4-F1
#
_entry.id   AF-A0A849H8B4-F1
#
_cell.length_a   1.000
_cell.length_b   1.000
_cell.length_c   1.000
_cell.angle_alpha   90.00
_cell.angle_beta   90.00
_cell.angle_gamma   90.00
#
_symmetry.space_group_name_H-M   'P 1'
#
loop_
_entity.id
_entity.type
_entity.pdbx_description
1 polymer ?
#
loop_
_entity_poly.entity_id
_entity_poly.type
_entity_poly.pdbx_seq_one_letter_code
_entity_poly.pdbx_strand_id
1 'polypeptide(L)'
;MYLNSNDLSGPIPAELGNLPSIKVLHLSSNELSGSIPVELANLSNLTSLGLSSNQLTGSIPPGLGGLESLLFLRLGENQLTGGIPPELGDISTLQYLRLQENQLTGVIPAALGNALGLEQLWIYDNQLTGGIPAELGDLTNLDWMILYDNQLSGPVPLAVAQLGGAIQSTHGLSRCEFLPGNAGLSVPDAQAYRDADLDADGFICGVAVPGPNPPLSIGPPIRDGLPTEAQVQKTPPVMKDR
;
A
#
# COMPACT_ATOMS: atom_id res chain seq x y z
N MET A 1 2.45 -6.19 19.93
CA MET A 1 1.75 -7.48 19.91
C MET A 1 1.65 -7.88 18.46
N TYR A 2 2.31 -8.97 18.10
CA TYR A 2 2.39 -9.49 16.73
C TYR A 2 1.75 -10.87 16.73
N LEU A 3 0.60 -10.99 16.08
CA LEU A 3 -0.23 -12.19 15.99
C LEU A 3 -0.69 -12.41 14.54
N ASN A 4 0.02 -11.81 13.58
CA ASN A 4 -0.26 -11.95 12.16
C ASN A 4 -0.02 -13.38 11.67
N SER A 5 -0.71 -13.77 10.60
CA SER A 5 -0.49 -15.05 9.90
C SER A 5 -0.73 -16.27 10.79
N ASN A 6 -1.89 -16.33 11.42
CA ASN A 6 -2.37 -17.46 12.23
C ASN A 6 -3.81 -17.82 11.83
N ASP A 7 -4.36 -18.85 12.49
CA ASP A 7 -5.76 -19.27 12.32
C ASP A 7 -6.66 -18.69 13.44
N LEU A 8 -6.36 -17.48 13.93
CA LEU A 8 -7.19 -16.86 14.98
C LEU A 8 -8.56 -16.52 14.40
N SER A 9 -9.61 -16.86 15.12
CA SER A 9 -11.00 -16.72 14.68
C SER A 9 -11.88 -16.03 15.72
N GLY A 10 -13.08 -15.65 15.32
CA GLY A 10 -14.02 -14.92 16.16
C GLY A 10 -13.75 -13.41 16.22
N PRO A 11 -14.47 -12.67 17.08
CA PRO A 11 -14.35 -11.22 17.16
C PRO A 11 -13.06 -10.77 17.85
N ILE A 12 -12.56 -9.60 17.45
CA ILE A 12 -11.50 -8.91 18.18
C ILE A 12 -12.07 -8.52 19.57
N PRO A 13 -11.46 -8.96 20.68
CA PRO A 13 -11.95 -8.62 22.01
C PRO A 13 -11.81 -7.11 22.29
N ALA A 14 -12.88 -6.48 22.78
CA ALA A 14 -12.89 -5.06 23.18
C ALA A 14 -11.88 -4.78 24.31
N GLU A 15 -11.58 -5.79 25.12
CA GLU A 15 -10.63 -5.72 26.22
C GLU A 15 -9.20 -5.41 25.77
N LEU A 16 -8.86 -5.61 24.48
CA LEU A 16 -7.58 -5.16 23.93
C LEU A 16 -7.41 -3.64 24.07
N GLY A 17 -8.50 -2.87 24.08
CA GLY A 17 -8.50 -1.43 24.34
C GLY A 17 -8.04 -1.04 25.75
N ASN A 18 -7.99 -1.98 26.69
CA ASN A 18 -7.54 -1.76 28.07
C ASN A 18 -6.03 -1.93 28.27
N LEU A 19 -5.25 -1.97 27.18
CA LEU A 19 -3.81 -2.22 27.21
C LEU A 19 -3.04 -0.93 26.85
N PRO A 20 -2.97 0.06 27.76
CA PRO A 20 -2.55 1.44 27.44
C PRO A 20 -1.10 1.58 26.96
N SER A 21 -0.26 0.56 27.17
CA SER A 21 1.15 0.55 26.76
C SER A 21 1.39 -0.07 25.39
N ILE A 22 0.35 -0.58 24.71
CA ILE A 22 0.52 -1.16 23.37
C ILE A 22 0.88 -0.06 22.38
N LYS A 23 1.99 -0.27 21.67
CA LYS A 23 2.43 0.57 20.54
C LYS A 23 2.15 -0.05 19.19
N VAL A 24 2.07 -1.37 19.13
CA VAL A 24 1.89 -2.13 17.88
C VAL A 24 0.88 -3.24 18.14
N LEU A 25 -0.16 -3.29 17.33
CA LEU A 25 -1.16 -4.36 17.33
C LEU A 25 -1.33 -4.87 15.89
N HIS A 26 -0.69 -6.00 15.58
CA HIS A 26 -0.78 -6.65 14.28
C HIS A 26 -1.51 -7.98 14.42
N LEU A 27 -2.65 -8.07 13.77
CA LEU A 27 -3.58 -9.21 13.72
C LEU A 27 -3.91 -9.59 12.25
N SER A 28 -3.13 -9.10 11.30
CA SER A 28 -3.36 -9.34 9.87
C SER A 28 -3.26 -10.81 9.48
N SER A 29 -3.93 -11.21 8.40
CA SER A 29 -3.89 -12.58 7.86
C SER A 29 -4.34 -13.62 8.90
N ASN A 30 -5.60 -13.50 9.33
CA ASN A 30 -6.28 -14.41 10.25
C ASN A 30 -7.75 -14.63 9.79
N GLU A 31 -8.54 -15.33 10.59
CA GLU A 31 -9.98 -15.56 10.37
C GLU A 31 -10.85 -14.70 11.31
N LEU A 32 -10.37 -13.52 11.73
CA LEU A 32 -11.09 -12.66 12.66
C LEU A 32 -12.34 -12.09 11.99
N SER A 33 -13.44 -12.03 12.74
CA SER A 33 -14.77 -11.64 12.25
C SER A 33 -15.41 -10.58 13.14
N GLY A 34 -16.65 -10.16 12.83
CA GLY A 34 -17.33 -9.10 13.56
C GLY A 34 -16.76 -7.71 13.26
N SER A 35 -17.10 -6.72 14.08
CA SER A 35 -16.67 -5.33 13.88
C SER A 35 -15.35 -5.00 14.57
N ILE A 36 -14.65 -3.99 14.05
CA ILE A 36 -13.52 -3.37 14.76
C ILE A 36 -14.05 -2.75 16.07
N PRO A 37 -13.57 -3.17 17.26
CA PRO A 37 -14.05 -2.63 18.53
C PRO A 37 -13.71 -1.14 18.66
N VAL A 38 -14.68 -0.34 19.11
CA VAL A 38 -14.49 1.10 19.32
C VAL A 38 -13.47 1.38 20.42
N GLU A 39 -13.29 0.44 21.35
CA GLU A 39 -12.36 0.48 22.46
C GLU A 39 -10.89 0.51 22.01
N LEU A 40 -10.59 0.10 20.76
CA LEU A 40 -9.23 0.24 20.21
C LEU A 40 -8.80 1.72 20.11
N ALA A 41 -9.76 2.65 20.09
CA ALA A 41 -9.48 4.09 20.17
C ALA A 41 -8.87 4.53 21.51
N ASN A 42 -8.94 3.70 22.56
CA ASN A 42 -8.33 4.01 23.86
C ASN A 42 -6.81 3.79 23.88
N LEU A 43 -6.23 3.19 22.83
CA LEU A 43 -4.81 2.86 22.74
C LEU A 43 -3.98 4.08 22.32
N SER A 44 -3.94 5.12 23.16
CA SER A 44 -3.32 6.42 22.82
C SER A 44 -1.83 6.36 22.43
N ASN A 45 -1.11 5.31 22.82
CA ASN A 45 0.29 5.08 22.44
C ASN A 45 0.47 4.24 21.16
N LEU A 46 -0.62 3.87 20.48
CA LEU A 46 -0.59 3.02 19.31
C LEU A 46 0.03 3.76 18.12
N THR A 47 1.08 3.15 17.57
CA THR A 47 1.82 3.64 16.39
C THR A 47 1.52 2.81 15.15
N SER A 48 1.06 1.57 15.31
CA SER A 48 0.73 0.70 14.19
C SER A 48 -0.43 -0.24 14.52
N LEU A 49 -1.49 -0.16 13.72
CA LEU A 49 -2.65 -1.05 13.75
C LEU A 49 -2.74 -1.79 12.42
N GLY A 50 -2.59 -3.11 12.46
CA GLY A 50 -2.71 -3.98 11.29
C GLY A 50 -3.81 -5.01 11.49
N LEU A 51 -4.89 -4.89 10.72
CA LEU A 51 -6.05 -5.78 10.73
C LEU A 51 -6.36 -6.36 9.33
N SER A 52 -5.49 -6.13 8.34
CA SER A 52 -5.69 -6.56 6.96
C SER A 52 -5.87 -8.07 6.79
N SER A 53 -6.54 -8.48 5.70
CA SER A 53 -6.74 -9.89 5.33
C SER A 53 -7.43 -10.68 6.45
N ASN A 54 -8.66 -10.26 6.77
CA ASN A 54 -9.54 -10.88 7.77
C ASN A 54 -10.99 -10.87 7.24
N GLN A 55 -11.96 -11.24 8.09
CA GLN A 55 -13.39 -11.24 7.79
C GLN A 55 -14.13 -10.14 8.59
N LEU A 56 -13.47 -9.00 8.84
CA LEU A 56 -14.05 -7.92 9.64
C LEU A 56 -15.16 -7.21 8.86
N THR A 57 -16.23 -6.86 9.57
CA THR A 57 -17.45 -6.25 9.03
C THR A 57 -17.79 -4.95 9.76
N GLY A 58 -18.86 -4.27 9.34
CA GLY A 58 -19.28 -3.00 9.94
C GLY A 58 -18.39 -1.82 9.53
N SER A 59 -18.58 -0.67 10.18
CA SER A 59 -17.87 0.57 9.83
C SER A 59 -16.53 0.72 10.54
N ILE A 60 -15.62 1.46 9.92
CA ILE A 60 -14.40 1.93 10.58
C ILE A 60 -14.79 2.88 11.73
N PRO A 61 -14.39 2.63 12.99
CA PRO A 61 -14.73 3.50 14.11
C PRO A 61 -14.12 4.90 13.94
N PRO A 62 -14.91 5.99 13.99
CA PRO A 62 -14.40 7.36 13.91
C PRO A 62 -13.39 7.69 15.01
N GLY A 63 -13.53 7.06 16.18
CA GLY A 63 -12.61 7.24 17.31
C GLY A 63 -11.15 6.88 17.01
N LEU A 64 -10.87 6.10 15.95
CA LEU A 64 -9.49 5.86 15.51
C LEU A 64 -8.78 7.15 15.07
N GLY A 65 -9.53 8.17 14.65
CA GLY A 65 -9.00 9.52 14.38
C GLY A 65 -8.35 10.21 15.59
N GLY A 66 -8.67 9.77 16.81
CA GLY A 66 -8.07 10.27 18.04
C GLY A 66 -6.70 9.64 18.40
N LEU A 67 -6.20 8.70 17.59
CA LEU A 67 -4.92 8.05 17.83
C LEU A 67 -3.75 8.89 17.29
N GLU A 68 -3.42 9.98 17.98
CA GLU A 68 -2.45 10.99 17.53
C GLU A 68 -1.03 10.46 17.24
N SER A 69 -0.67 9.29 17.77
CA SER A 69 0.63 8.64 17.54
C SER A 69 0.65 7.63 16.38
N LEU A 70 -0.49 7.42 15.72
CA LEU A 70 -0.65 6.35 14.75
C LEU A 70 0.02 6.68 13.41
N LEU A 71 1.02 5.86 13.03
CA LEU A 71 1.74 5.99 11.77
C LEU A 71 1.15 5.09 10.67
N PHE A 72 0.67 3.90 11.06
CA PHE A 72 0.20 2.89 10.10
C PHE A 72 -1.18 2.38 10.49
N LEU A 73 -2.15 2.58 9.60
CA LEU A 73 -3.49 2.01 9.69
C LEU A 73 -3.74 1.12 8.48
N ARG A 74 -3.73 -0.21 8.69
CA ARG A 74 -3.94 -1.21 7.64
C ARG A 74 -5.20 -2.02 7.93
N LEU A 75 -6.26 -1.75 7.15
CA LEU A 75 -7.59 -2.37 7.26
C LEU A 75 -8.04 -3.02 5.94
N GLY A 76 -7.17 -3.06 4.93
CA GLY A 76 -7.50 -3.63 3.62
C GLY A 76 -7.87 -5.12 3.64
N GLU A 77 -8.47 -5.62 2.57
CA GLU A 77 -8.86 -7.04 2.42
C GLU A 77 -9.77 -7.51 3.57
N ASN A 78 -10.91 -6.85 3.72
CA ASN A 78 -11.93 -7.15 4.71
C ASN A 78 -13.34 -6.95 4.11
N GLN A 79 -14.37 -6.97 4.94
CA GLN A 79 -15.77 -6.75 4.55
C GLN A 79 -16.32 -5.48 5.22
N LEU A 80 -15.47 -4.47 5.44
CA LEU A 80 -15.84 -3.22 6.08
C LEU A 80 -16.78 -2.43 5.19
N THR A 81 -17.79 -1.82 5.79
CA THR A 81 -18.86 -1.05 5.13
C THR A 81 -18.93 0.38 5.69
N GLY A 82 -19.88 1.19 5.22
CA GLY A 82 -19.98 2.59 5.62
C GLY A 82 -18.94 3.47 4.94
N GLY A 83 -18.84 4.72 5.37
CA GLY A 83 -17.89 5.69 4.81
C GLY A 83 -16.53 5.67 5.48
N ILE A 84 -15.52 6.22 4.79
CA ILE A 84 -14.24 6.54 5.42
C ILE A 84 -14.49 7.66 6.44
N PRO A 85 -14.14 7.49 7.73
CA PRO A 85 -14.35 8.54 8.73
C PRO A 85 -13.48 9.77 8.42
N PRO A 86 -14.05 10.99 8.35
CA PRO A 86 -13.26 12.21 8.15
C PRO A 86 -12.23 12.44 9.27
N GLU A 87 -12.49 11.92 10.47
CA GLU A 87 -11.61 12.02 11.65
C GLU A 87 -10.24 11.36 11.42
N LEU A 88 -10.11 10.44 10.44
CA LEU A 88 -8.80 9.92 10.07
C LEU A 88 -7.87 11.01 9.51
N GLY A 89 -8.43 12.11 9.02
CA GLY A 89 -7.68 13.30 8.61
C GLY A 89 -7.03 14.06 9.76
N ASP A 90 -7.49 13.86 11.00
CA ASP A 90 -6.96 14.55 12.19
C ASP A 90 -5.64 13.92 12.67
N ILE A 91 -5.31 12.72 12.20
CA ILE A 91 -4.09 11.99 12.54
C ILE A 91 -2.91 12.56 11.74
N SER A 92 -2.36 13.69 12.19
CA SER A 92 -1.23 14.36 11.51
C SER A 92 0.04 13.50 11.36
N THR A 93 0.18 12.45 12.17
CA THR A 93 1.31 11.51 12.13
C THR A 93 1.10 10.34 11.17
N LEU A 94 -0.10 10.18 10.62
CA LEU A 94 -0.44 9.04 9.78
C LEU A 94 0.36 9.06 8.49
N GLN A 95 1.12 7.99 8.25
CA GLN A 95 1.91 7.81 7.05
C GLN A 95 1.18 6.91 6.07
N TYR A 96 0.72 5.73 6.50
CA TYR A 96 0.08 4.76 5.61
C TYR A 96 -1.38 4.53 6.02
N LEU A 97 -2.27 4.82 5.09
CA LEU A 97 -3.69 4.50 5.17
C LEU A 97 -4.04 3.48 4.08
N ARG A 98 -4.24 2.23 4.49
CA ARG A 98 -4.57 1.11 3.59
C ARG A 98 -5.97 0.58 3.91
N LEU A 99 -6.92 0.87 3.03
CA LEU A 99 -8.34 0.52 3.14
C LEU A 99 -8.85 -0.26 1.91
N GLN A 100 -7.95 -0.69 1.03
CA GLN A 100 -8.29 -1.36 -0.22
C GLN A 100 -9.10 -2.65 -0.01
N GLU A 101 -9.79 -3.13 -1.04
CA GLU A 101 -10.46 -4.44 -1.03
C GLU A 101 -11.43 -4.57 0.15
N ASN A 102 -12.40 -3.65 0.20
CA ASN A 102 -13.46 -3.60 1.19
C ASN A 102 -14.80 -3.25 0.52
N GLN A 103 -15.84 -2.98 1.30
CA GLN A 103 -17.16 -2.57 0.82
C GLN A 103 -17.49 -1.14 1.26
N LEU A 104 -16.47 -0.26 1.33
CA LEU A 104 -16.64 1.12 1.75
C LEU A 104 -17.44 1.91 0.72
N THR A 105 -18.30 2.80 1.20
CA THR A 105 -19.27 3.58 0.41
C THR A 105 -19.13 5.06 0.73
N GLY A 106 -19.97 5.92 0.14
CA GLY A 106 -19.91 7.36 0.40
C GLY A 106 -18.83 8.03 -0.45
N VAL A 107 -18.23 9.11 0.07
CA VAL A 107 -17.23 9.91 -0.64
C VAL A 107 -15.88 9.83 0.05
N ILE A 108 -14.80 10.14 -0.68
CA ILE A 108 -13.50 10.36 -0.06
C ILE A 108 -13.58 11.68 0.76
N PRO A 109 -13.34 11.67 2.09
CA PRO A 109 -13.44 12.89 2.88
C PRO A 109 -12.34 13.88 2.51
N ALA A 110 -12.72 15.14 2.28
CA ALA A 110 -11.75 16.23 2.08
C ALA A 110 -10.80 16.40 3.28
N ALA A 111 -11.27 16.07 4.49
CA ALA A 111 -10.48 16.09 5.71
C ALA A 111 -9.22 15.23 5.64
N LEU A 112 -9.16 14.20 4.79
CA LEU A 112 -7.93 13.43 4.58
C LEU A 112 -6.76 14.29 4.07
N GLY A 113 -7.03 15.43 3.43
CA GLY A 113 -6.01 16.42 3.06
C GLY A 113 -5.28 17.04 4.26
N ASN A 114 -5.82 16.92 5.48
CA ASN A 114 -5.18 17.41 6.70
C ASN A 114 -4.12 16.46 7.27
N ALA A 115 -4.08 15.20 6.82
CA ALA A 115 -3.09 14.21 7.26
C ALA A 115 -1.76 14.46 6.53
N LEU A 116 -1.08 15.57 6.82
CA LEU A 116 0.09 16.03 6.06
C LEU A 116 1.29 15.05 6.11
N GLY A 117 1.31 14.11 7.04
CA GLY A 117 2.29 13.03 7.11
C GLY A 117 2.05 11.89 6.12
N LEU A 118 0.94 11.89 5.38
CA LEU A 118 0.51 10.75 4.57
C LEU A 118 1.44 10.54 3.37
N GLU A 119 2.02 9.35 3.30
CA GLU A 119 2.92 8.88 2.25
C GLU A 119 2.22 7.89 1.32
N GLN A 120 1.28 7.08 1.86
CA GLN A 120 0.54 6.07 1.09
C GLN A 120 -0.95 6.11 1.42
N LEU A 121 -1.75 6.28 0.37
CA LEU A 121 -3.21 6.21 0.41
C LEU A 121 -3.70 5.13 -0.56
N TRP A 122 -4.10 3.98 -0.03
CA TRP A 122 -4.64 2.86 -0.82
C TRP A 122 -6.11 2.65 -0.44
N ILE A 123 -7.03 2.97 -1.36
CA ILE A 123 -8.48 2.82 -1.14
C ILE A 123 -9.18 2.16 -2.35
N TYR A 124 -8.40 1.48 -3.20
CA TYR A 124 -8.90 0.80 -4.38
C TYR A 124 -9.83 -0.37 -4.03
N ASP A 125 -10.57 -0.89 -5.02
CA ASP A 125 -11.52 -2.00 -4.87
C ASP A 125 -12.49 -1.78 -3.70
N ASN A 126 -13.31 -0.75 -3.85
CA ASN A 126 -14.35 -0.32 -2.92
C ASN A 126 -15.55 0.24 -3.71
N GLN A 127 -16.55 0.77 -3.01
CA GLN A 127 -17.77 1.34 -3.60
C GLN A 127 -17.85 2.86 -3.38
N LEU A 128 -16.70 3.55 -3.32
CA LEU A 128 -16.66 5.00 -3.10
C LEU A 128 -17.17 5.74 -4.33
N THR A 129 -17.90 6.81 -4.08
CA THR A 129 -18.60 7.66 -5.06
C THR A 129 -18.12 9.11 -4.95
N GLY A 130 -18.68 9.99 -5.79
CA GLY A 130 -18.34 11.41 -5.77
C GLY A 130 -17.01 11.70 -6.48
N GLY A 131 -16.47 12.90 -6.28
CA GLY A 131 -15.21 13.32 -6.87
C GLY A 131 -14.02 13.14 -5.94
N ILE A 132 -12.82 13.18 -6.51
CA ILE A 132 -11.59 13.26 -5.74
C ILE A 132 -11.53 14.67 -5.12
N PRO A 133 -11.40 14.82 -3.79
CA PRO A 133 -11.28 16.12 -3.14
C PRO A 133 -10.00 16.85 -3.58
N ALA A 134 -10.09 18.16 -3.78
CA ALA A 134 -8.93 18.96 -4.19
C ALA A 134 -7.90 19.09 -3.05
N GLU A 135 -8.37 19.00 -1.81
CA GLU A 135 -7.61 19.04 -0.56
C GLU A 135 -6.59 17.90 -0.46
N LEU A 136 -6.79 16.79 -1.17
CA LEU A 136 -5.76 15.74 -1.26
C LEU A 136 -4.49 16.26 -1.95
N GLY A 137 -4.58 17.35 -2.72
CA GLY A 137 -3.43 18.05 -3.30
C GLY A 137 -2.52 18.73 -2.29
N ASP A 138 -2.94 18.88 -1.03
CA ASP A 138 -2.12 19.44 0.05
C ASP A 138 -1.15 18.39 0.65
N LEU A 139 -1.33 17.10 0.30
CA LEU A 139 -0.52 15.97 0.78
C LEU A 139 0.82 15.90 0.05
N THR A 140 1.71 16.85 0.33
CA THR A 140 3.00 16.99 -0.35
C THR A 140 4.01 15.86 -0.10
N ASN A 141 3.78 15.01 0.92
CA ASN A 141 4.60 13.83 1.21
C ASN A 141 4.07 12.55 0.53
N LEU A 142 2.97 12.65 -0.23
CA LEU A 142 2.29 11.47 -0.77
C LEU A 142 3.06 10.90 -1.97
N ASP A 143 3.56 9.67 -1.80
CA ASP A 143 4.24 8.91 -2.85
C ASP A 143 3.24 8.09 -3.67
N TRP A 144 2.23 7.53 -3.01
CA TRP A 144 1.28 6.58 -3.62
C TRP A 144 -0.17 6.95 -3.30
N MET A 145 -0.93 7.25 -4.35
CA MET A 145 -2.39 7.38 -4.28
C MET A 145 -3.04 6.37 -5.23
N ILE A 146 -3.65 5.33 -4.67
CA ILE A 146 -4.26 4.22 -5.42
C ILE A 146 -5.77 4.20 -5.18
N LEU A 147 -6.55 4.59 -6.19
CA LEU A 147 -8.00 4.83 -6.09
C LEU A 147 -8.86 4.01 -7.07
N TYR A 148 -8.26 3.10 -7.85
CA TYR A 148 -8.96 2.37 -8.92
C TYR A 148 -10.07 1.45 -8.37
N ASP A 149 -10.90 0.89 -9.25
CA ASP A 149 -12.02 0.00 -8.88
C ASP A 149 -12.91 0.59 -7.78
N ASN A 150 -13.35 1.83 -8.02
CA ASN A 150 -14.37 2.53 -7.26
C ASN A 150 -15.41 3.13 -8.24
N GLN A 151 -16.42 3.81 -7.69
CA GLN A 151 -17.45 4.52 -8.45
C GLN A 151 -17.21 6.04 -8.48
N LEU A 152 -15.93 6.46 -8.45
CA LEU A 152 -15.54 7.87 -8.50
C LEU A 152 -15.91 8.52 -9.84
N SER A 153 -16.23 9.81 -9.78
CA SER A 153 -16.77 10.59 -10.89
C SER A 153 -16.21 12.02 -10.90
N GLY A 154 -16.36 12.72 -12.02
CA GLY A 154 -15.83 14.08 -12.16
C GLY A 154 -14.34 14.11 -12.53
N PRO A 155 -13.77 15.32 -12.71
CA PRO A 155 -12.37 15.47 -13.11
C PRO A 155 -11.42 15.19 -11.93
N VAL A 156 -10.19 14.81 -12.25
CA VAL A 156 -9.08 14.84 -11.29
C VAL A 156 -8.76 16.33 -11.00
N PRO A 157 -8.82 16.79 -9.73
CA PRO A 157 -8.49 18.17 -9.40
C PRO A 157 -7.07 18.54 -9.81
N LEU A 158 -6.85 19.77 -10.27
CA LEU A 158 -5.53 20.22 -10.69
C LEU A 158 -4.50 20.13 -9.55
N ALA A 159 -4.90 20.44 -8.31
CA ALA A 159 -4.03 20.33 -7.14
C ALA A 159 -3.51 18.90 -6.94
N VAL A 160 -4.40 17.90 -7.09
CA VAL A 160 -4.03 16.48 -7.03
C VAL A 160 -3.16 16.11 -8.23
N ALA A 161 -3.50 16.57 -9.45
CA ALA A 161 -2.71 16.35 -10.66
C ALA A 161 -1.29 16.95 -10.62
N GLN A 162 -1.07 17.93 -9.75
CA GLN A 162 0.19 18.62 -9.57
C GLN A 162 1.04 18.06 -8.41
N LEU A 163 0.55 17.03 -7.69
CA LEU A 163 1.39 16.21 -6.82
C LEU A 163 2.43 15.51 -7.69
N GLY A 164 3.56 16.17 -7.90
CA GLY A 164 4.64 15.76 -8.79
C GLY A 164 5.27 14.47 -8.29
N GLY A 165 4.71 13.33 -8.71
CA GLY A 165 5.19 11.99 -8.38
C GLY A 165 4.11 10.90 -8.34
N ALA A 166 2.83 11.22 -8.14
CA ALA A 166 1.93 10.27 -7.47
C ALA A 166 0.55 10.01 -8.12
N ILE A 167 0.33 10.25 -9.43
CA ILE A 167 -0.91 9.80 -10.08
C ILE A 167 -0.66 8.61 -11.00
N GLN A 168 -1.07 7.44 -10.51
CA GLN A 168 -1.27 6.25 -11.35
C GLN A 168 -2.75 5.90 -11.37
N SER A 169 -3.49 6.53 -12.28
CA SER A 169 -4.84 6.08 -12.64
C SER A 169 -4.95 6.01 -14.14
N THR A 170 -4.66 4.85 -14.71
CA THR A 170 -5.17 4.49 -16.04
C THR A 170 -5.53 3.02 -16.05
N HIS A 171 -6.69 2.67 -15.50
CA HIS A 171 -7.72 1.83 -16.13
C HIS A 171 -8.96 1.86 -15.23
N GLY A 172 -10.10 2.27 -15.80
CA GLY A 172 -11.34 2.60 -15.07
C GLY A 172 -11.95 3.96 -15.48
N LEU A 173 -11.13 4.89 -15.97
CA LEU A 173 -11.58 6.18 -16.51
C LEU A 173 -11.82 6.14 -18.04
N SER A 174 -12.44 5.08 -18.54
CA SER A 174 -12.69 4.87 -19.99
C SER A 174 -13.63 5.90 -20.64
N ARG A 175 -14.05 6.96 -19.92
CA ARG A 175 -14.92 8.04 -20.43
C ARG A 175 -14.49 9.45 -20.03
N CYS A 176 -13.29 9.65 -19.50
CA CYS A 176 -12.75 10.99 -19.34
C CYS A 176 -11.93 11.32 -20.59
N GLU A 177 -12.55 12.00 -21.55
CA GLU A 177 -11.84 12.61 -22.67
C GLU A 177 -10.75 13.53 -22.10
N PHE A 178 -9.50 13.09 -22.20
CA PHE A 178 -8.36 13.98 -22.16
C PHE A 178 -8.55 15.00 -23.29
N LEU A 179 -8.81 16.26 -22.95
CA LEU A 179 -8.72 17.33 -23.94
C LEU A 179 -7.28 17.35 -24.49
N PRO A 180 -7.07 17.21 -25.81
CA PRO A 180 -5.76 17.01 -26.38
C PRO A 180 -4.95 18.31 -26.29
N GLY A 181 -3.96 18.33 -25.40
CA GLY A 181 -3.12 19.52 -25.18
C GLY A 181 -1.64 19.26 -24.90
N ASN A 182 -1.23 18.07 -24.43
CA ASN A 182 0.18 17.78 -24.17
C ASN A 182 0.58 16.42 -24.76
N ALA A 183 1.17 16.48 -25.96
CA ALA A 183 1.89 15.38 -26.57
C ALA A 183 3.25 15.21 -25.87
N GLY A 184 3.62 13.98 -25.51
CA GLY A 184 5.05 13.67 -25.33
C GLY A 184 5.48 12.72 -24.23
N LEU A 185 4.73 11.69 -23.84
CA LEU A 185 5.26 10.64 -22.97
C LEU A 185 5.03 9.25 -23.57
N SER A 186 6.10 8.70 -24.16
CA SER A 186 6.21 7.30 -24.57
C SER A 186 6.54 6.42 -23.35
N VAL A 187 5.82 5.32 -23.19
CA VAL A 187 6.00 4.35 -22.09
C VAL A 187 7.08 3.32 -22.47
N PRO A 188 8.16 3.12 -21.67
CA PRO A 188 9.11 2.02 -21.87
C PRO A 188 8.69 0.72 -21.13
N ASP A 189 9.17 -0.41 -21.65
CA ASP A 189 8.81 -1.80 -21.36
C ASP A 189 8.75 -2.24 -19.88
N ALA A 190 7.70 -3.01 -19.59
CA ALA A 190 7.23 -3.45 -18.26
C ALA A 190 7.99 -4.67 -17.65
N GLN A 191 9.31 -4.76 -17.74
CA GLN A 191 10.06 -5.95 -17.27
C GLN A 191 11.00 -5.75 -16.05
N ALA A 192 11.01 -4.60 -15.37
CA ALA A 192 12.08 -4.27 -14.40
C ALA A 192 11.71 -4.23 -12.89
N TYR A 193 10.49 -4.56 -12.46
CA TYR A 193 10.06 -4.31 -11.06
C TYR A 193 9.62 -5.57 -10.29
N ARG A 194 10.51 -6.57 -10.21
CA ARG A 194 10.50 -7.54 -9.13
C ARG A 194 11.47 -7.04 -8.06
N ASP A 195 10.94 -6.62 -6.91
CA ASP A 195 11.52 -6.66 -5.55
C ASP A 195 11.09 -5.45 -4.70
N ALA A 196 9.87 -5.49 -4.14
CA ALA A 196 9.47 -4.83 -2.87
C ALA A 196 7.96 -5.02 -2.52
N ASP A 197 7.51 -6.26 -2.31
CA ASP A 197 6.61 -6.66 -1.21
C ASP A 197 6.28 -8.15 -1.42
N LEU A 198 6.80 -8.99 -0.53
CA LEU A 198 6.45 -10.39 -0.44
C LEU A 198 5.27 -10.49 0.53
N ASP A 199 4.07 -10.33 0.02
CA ASP A 199 2.88 -11.01 0.54
C ASP A 199 2.23 -11.73 -0.65
N ALA A 200 1.91 -13.00 -0.43
CA ALA A 200 1.67 -13.98 -1.47
C ALA A 200 0.29 -13.81 -2.12
N ASP A 201 0.21 -13.02 -3.19
CA ASP A 201 -0.68 -13.26 -4.34
C ASP A 201 -0.22 -12.41 -5.52
N GLY A 202 0.71 -12.97 -6.29
CA GLY A 202 1.36 -12.28 -7.40
C GLY A 202 0.42 -12.06 -8.58
N PHE A 203 -0.23 -10.89 -8.64
CA PHE A 203 -0.65 -10.20 -9.86
C PHE A 203 -0.82 -8.70 -9.55
N ILE A 204 0.19 -7.87 -9.90
CA ILE A 204 0.09 -6.40 -9.83
C ILE A 204 -0.17 -5.87 -11.24
N CYS A 205 -1.36 -5.32 -11.47
CA CYS A 205 -1.60 -4.33 -12.52
C CYS A 205 -1.56 -2.94 -11.87
N GLY A 206 -0.36 -2.38 -11.74
CA GLY A 206 -0.09 -1.07 -11.14
C GLY A 206 1.29 -0.59 -11.58
N VAL A 207 1.40 0.69 -11.91
CA VAL A 207 2.58 1.31 -12.52
C VAL A 207 3.67 1.51 -11.45
N ALA A 208 4.92 1.69 -11.84
CA ALA A 208 6.00 2.13 -10.95
C ALA A 208 6.88 3.13 -11.70
N VAL A 209 7.36 4.18 -11.02
CA VAL A 209 8.48 5.03 -11.48
C VAL A 209 9.42 5.23 -10.28
N PRO A 210 10.74 5.03 -10.44
CA PRO A 210 11.66 4.99 -9.32
C PRO A 210 12.02 6.41 -8.84
N GLY A 211 12.13 6.57 -7.53
CA GLY A 211 12.73 7.76 -6.92
C GLY A 211 14.23 7.90 -7.26
N PRO A 212 14.87 9.03 -6.90
CA PRO A 212 16.26 9.29 -7.23
C PRO A 212 17.16 8.37 -6.39
N ASN A 213 17.75 7.34 -7.02
CA ASN A 213 18.79 6.52 -6.38
C ASN A 213 19.97 7.42 -5.94
N PRO A 214 20.52 7.26 -4.71
CA PRO A 214 21.85 7.77 -4.41
C PRO A 214 22.89 7.03 -5.28
N PRO A 215 24.01 7.67 -5.67
CA PRO A 215 24.93 7.11 -6.65
C PRO A 215 25.60 5.83 -6.09
N LEU A 216 25.33 4.69 -6.74
CA LEU A 216 26.05 3.45 -6.51
C LEU A 216 27.49 3.60 -7.01
N SER A 217 28.45 3.49 -6.08
CA SER A 217 29.87 3.40 -6.37
C SER A 217 30.16 2.14 -7.18
N ILE A 218 30.63 2.31 -8.42
CA ILE A 218 30.91 1.22 -9.35
C ILE A 218 32.31 0.67 -9.06
N GLY A 219 32.39 -0.52 -8.46
CA GLY A 219 33.62 -1.31 -8.42
C GLY A 219 33.94 -1.92 -9.80
N PRO A 220 35.20 -2.26 -10.11
CA PRO A 220 35.60 -2.58 -11.48
C PRO A 220 35.07 -3.96 -11.93
N PRO A 221 34.89 -4.15 -13.26
CA PRO A 221 34.18 -5.30 -13.81
C PRO A 221 35.01 -6.59 -13.74
N ILE A 222 34.38 -7.66 -13.25
CA ILE A 222 34.89 -9.03 -13.41
C ILE A 222 34.46 -9.54 -14.78
N ARG A 223 35.45 -10.01 -15.55
CA ARG A 223 35.30 -10.55 -16.92
C ARG A 223 34.70 -11.94 -16.86
N ASP A 224 33.57 -12.16 -17.51
CA ASP A 224 33.11 -13.51 -17.86
C ASP A 224 33.53 -13.86 -19.29
N GLY A 225 34.13 -15.04 -19.42
CA GLY A 225 34.60 -15.58 -20.69
C GLY A 225 34.76 -17.10 -20.66
N LEU A 226 33.63 -17.79 -20.89
CA LEU A 226 33.45 -19.12 -21.52
C LEU A 226 33.79 -20.38 -20.70
N PRO A 227 33.05 -21.48 -20.96
CA PRO A 227 33.52 -22.42 -21.99
C PRO A 227 32.43 -23.02 -22.89
N THR A 228 32.76 -23.19 -24.17
CA THR A 228 32.20 -24.24 -25.04
C THR A 228 33.33 -25.03 -25.68
N GLU A 229 33.02 -26.28 -25.98
CA GLU A 229 33.84 -27.49 -26.13
C GLU A 229 34.86 -27.47 -27.30
N ALA A 230 35.94 -28.26 -27.16
CA ALA A 230 36.19 -29.48 -27.97
C ALA A 230 37.65 -30.01 -27.87
N GLN A 231 37.76 -31.29 -27.48
CA GLN A 231 38.64 -32.35 -27.99
C GLN A 231 40.18 -32.13 -28.05
N VAL A 232 40.94 -33.04 -27.43
CA VAL A 232 41.85 -34.03 -28.06
C VAL A 232 42.87 -34.57 -27.04
N GLN A 233 42.81 -35.90 -26.85
CA GLN A 233 43.82 -36.88 -26.40
C GLN A 233 45.21 -36.40 -25.92
N LYS A 234 45.62 -36.91 -24.74
CA LYS A 234 46.94 -37.57 -24.55
C LYS A 234 46.98 -38.43 -23.28
N THR A 235 47.45 -39.66 -23.47
CA THR A 235 47.73 -40.77 -22.54
C THR A 235 48.63 -40.40 -21.34
N PRO A 236 48.51 -41.08 -20.17
CA PRO A 236 49.48 -40.96 -19.08
C PRO A 236 50.71 -41.86 -19.27
N PRO A 237 51.89 -41.51 -18.73
CA PRO A 237 53.06 -42.38 -18.77
C PRO A 237 53.02 -43.46 -17.68
N VAL A 238 53.62 -44.58 -18.06
CA VAL A 238 53.85 -45.83 -17.33
C VAL A 238 54.73 -45.62 -16.08
N MET A 239 54.29 -46.16 -14.93
CA MET A 239 55.19 -46.47 -13.81
C MET A 239 56.11 -47.63 -14.21
N LYS A 240 57.42 -47.44 -14.10
CA LYS A 240 58.38 -48.55 -14.03
C LYS A 240 58.64 -48.87 -12.56
N ASP A 241 58.27 -50.09 -12.16
CA ASP A 241 58.90 -50.76 -11.03
C ASP A 241 60.39 -50.96 -11.32
N ARG A 242 61.23 -50.55 -10.36
CA ARG A 242 62.42 -51.27 -9.90
C ARG A 242 62.94 -50.65 -8.61
#